data_AF-A0A660QFF3-F1
#
_entry.id   AF-A0A660QFF3-F1
#
_cell.length_a   1.000
_cell.length_b   1.000
_cell.length_c   1.000
_cell.angle_alpha   90.00
_cell.angle_beta   90.00
_cell.angle_gamma   90.00
#
_symmetry.space_group_name_H-M   'P 1'
#
loop_
_entity.id
_entity.type
_entity.pdbx_description
1 polymer ?
#
loop_
_entity_poly.entity_id
_entity_poly.type
_entity_poly.pdbx_seq_one_letter_code
_entity_poly.pdbx_strand_id
1 'polypeptide(L)'
;EPSIDAGAAPSQTGMRQWTLKSGKSVEAELVLQMGNKTVLKTNRGKQIKVPTSELSAEDLDYLELASPPPLKLTLQKETDMFRFRDVLNPTAPPRLFELTLGVKIEKLNTTPYTRELKVELFSIADEIDGDNFVLLDRQEGTFVLSRENGGIHEFWGQKSRMRDYMDFVGNRRGRKFKGHMIVITDERGEIIAQNITNDWFLDIIEPLRELPLGRHFDKTGTRVFPPRALPVTVLW
;
A
#
# COMPACT_ATOMS: atom_id res chain seq x y z
N GLU A 1 3.61 -2.17 -16.43
CA GLU A 1 3.69 -0.87 -15.73
C GLU A 1 2.77 -0.94 -14.53
N PRO A 2 3.17 -0.55 -13.31
CA PRO A 2 2.21 -0.39 -12.24
C PRO A 2 1.32 0.81 -12.58
N SER A 3 0.00 0.59 -12.58
CA SER A 3 -0.99 1.65 -12.75
C SER A 3 -0.81 2.66 -11.61
N ILE A 4 -0.46 3.90 -11.97
CA ILE A 4 -0.63 5.03 -11.08
C ILE A 4 -2.12 5.35 -11.14
N ASP A 5 -2.91 4.65 -10.34
CA ASP A 5 -4.32 4.97 -10.24
C ASP A 5 -4.44 6.29 -9.48
N ALA A 6 -4.81 7.33 -10.22
CA ALA A 6 -4.92 8.67 -9.72
C ALA A 6 -6.12 8.74 -8.76
N GLY A 7 -5.82 8.90 -7.47
CA GLY A 7 -6.71 9.40 -6.42
C GLY A 7 -8.15 8.90 -6.48
N ALA A 8 -8.46 7.91 -5.63
CA ALA A 8 -9.85 7.59 -5.31
C ALA A 8 -10.60 8.89 -4.97
N ALA A 9 -11.66 9.17 -5.73
CA ALA A 9 -12.56 10.27 -5.43
C ALA A 9 -13.11 10.09 -3.99
N PRO A 10 -13.28 11.17 -3.22
CA PRO A 10 -13.75 11.06 -1.84
C PRO A 10 -15.06 10.29 -1.78
N SER A 11 -15.18 9.43 -0.75
CA SER A 11 -16.37 8.67 -0.43
C SER A 11 -17.59 9.59 -0.40
N GLN A 12 -18.66 9.20 -1.11
CA GLN A 12 -19.90 9.98 -1.21
C GLN A 12 -20.42 10.26 0.20
N THR A 13 -20.34 11.51 0.61
CA THR A 13 -20.69 11.96 1.95
C THR A 13 -22.14 12.41 1.93
N GLY A 14 -22.99 11.70 2.67
CA GLY A 14 -24.43 11.96 2.71
C GLY A 14 -24.79 13.39 3.14
N MET A 15 -26.04 13.77 2.92
CA MET A 15 -26.59 15.06 3.37
C MET A 15 -26.29 15.28 4.86
N ARG A 16 -25.72 16.44 5.19
CA ARG A 16 -25.51 16.87 6.58
C ARG A 16 -25.82 18.34 6.75
N GLN A 17 -26.00 18.75 7.99
CA GLN A 17 -26.07 20.16 8.36
C GLN A 17 -24.64 20.73 8.47
N TRP A 18 -24.35 21.74 7.66
CA TRP A 18 -23.13 22.54 7.73
C TRP A 18 -23.43 23.84 8.46
N THR A 19 -22.53 24.27 9.34
CA THR A 19 -22.68 25.48 10.14
C THR A 19 -21.55 26.46 9.82
N LEU A 20 -21.93 27.70 9.52
CA LEU A 20 -20.99 28.79 9.32
C LEU A 20 -20.68 29.47 10.66
N LYS A 21 -19.51 30.10 10.76
CA LYS A 21 -19.12 30.95 11.89
C LYS A 21 -20.09 32.10 12.16
N SER A 22 -20.89 32.48 11.17
CA SER A 22 -21.97 33.47 11.32
C SER A 22 -23.21 32.92 12.05
N GLY A 23 -23.26 31.63 12.38
CA GLY A 23 -24.42 30.95 12.98
C GLY A 23 -25.47 30.49 11.96
N LYS A 24 -25.28 30.79 10.67
CA LYS A 24 -26.14 30.25 9.60
C LYS A 24 -25.81 28.78 9.37
N SER A 25 -26.83 27.96 9.13
CA SER A 25 -26.65 26.57 8.73
C SER A 25 -27.25 26.28 7.35
N VAL A 26 -26.68 25.29 6.67
CA VAL A 26 -27.19 24.79 5.39
C VAL A 26 -27.14 23.27 5.38
N GLU A 27 -28.25 22.64 5.00
CA GLU A 27 -28.30 21.21 4.76
C GLU A 27 -27.85 20.91 3.33
N ALA A 28 -26.74 20.18 3.20
CA ALA A 28 -26.13 19.88 1.92
C ALA A 28 -25.18 18.67 1.98
N GLU A 29 -24.94 18.09 0.83
CA GLU A 29 -23.90 17.09 0.56
C GLU A 29 -22.60 17.80 0.15
N LEU A 30 -21.45 17.26 0.58
CA LEU A 30 -20.15 17.73 0.09
C LEU A 30 -19.93 17.20 -1.32
N VAL A 31 -19.66 18.11 -2.26
CA VAL A 31 -19.30 17.72 -3.63
C VAL A 31 -17.79 17.54 -3.74
N LEU A 32 -17.03 18.57 -3.34
CA LEU A 32 -15.57 18.59 -3.36
C LEU A 32 -15.02 19.85 -2.69
N GLN A 33 -13.72 19.85 -2.39
CA GLN A 33 -12.97 21.02 -1.95
C GLN A 33 -12.07 21.55 -3.08
N MET A 34 -12.13 22.86 -3.36
CA MET A 34 -11.24 23.54 -4.31
C MET A 34 -10.48 24.64 -3.59
N GLY A 35 -9.23 24.37 -3.22
CA GLY A 35 -8.39 25.34 -2.51
C GLY A 35 -9.05 25.80 -1.20
N ASN A 36 -9.42 27.07 -1.12
CA ASN A 36 -10.05 27.69 0.05
C ASN A 36 -11.59 27.72 0.01
N LYS A 37 -12.22 26.97 -0.90
CA LYS A 37 -13.68 26.91 -1.05
C LYS A 37 -14.16 25.47 -0.97
N THR A 38 -15.24 25.28 -0.25
CA THR A 38 -16.00 24.04 -0.15
C THR A 38 -17.22 24.14 -1.05
N VAL A 39 -17.40 23.17 -1.94
CA VAL A 39 -18.57 23.10 -2.83
C VAL A 39 -19.59 22.16 -2.21
N LEU A 40 -20.75 22.69 -1.85
CA LEU A 40 -21.84 21.95 -1.23
C LEU A 40 -23.04 21.90 -2.16
N LYS A 41 -23.76 20.78 -2.22
CA LYS A 41 -24.97 20.61 -3.02
C LYS A 41 -26.18 20.44 -2.11
N THR A 42 -27.13 21.36 -2.20
CA THR A 42 -28.36 21.31 -1.38
C THR A 42 -29.32 20.22 -1.88
N ASN A 43 -30.33 19.89 -1.07
CA ASN A 43 -31.40 18.96 -1.45
C ASN A 43 -32.18 19.36 -2.72
N ARG A 44 -32.13 20.64 -3.12
CA ARG A 44 -32.70 21.14 -4.39
C ARG A 44 -31.76 20.99 -5.58
N GLY A 45 -30.61 20.34 -5.41
CA GLY A 45 -29.57 20.18 -6.43
C GLY A 45 -28.74 21.43 -6.70
N LYS A 46 -28.97 22.53 -5.98
CA LYS A 46 -28.21 23.77 -6.15
C LYS A 46 -26.83 23.63 -5.50
N GLN A 47 -25.79 23.91 -6.26
CA GLN A 47 -24.43 24.01 -5.72
C GLN A 47 -24.18 25.40 -5.14
N ILE A 48 -23.58 25.45 -3.95
CA ILE A 48 -23.14 26.66 -3.27
C ILE A 48 -21.65 26.53 -2.96
N LYS A 49 -20.91 27.63 -3.07
CA LYS A 49 -19.49 27.69 -2.74
C LYS A 49 -19.35 28.47 -1.44
N VAL A 50 -18.86 27.81 -0.41
CA VAL A 50 -18.63 28.41 0.91
C VAL A 50 -17.13 28.54 1.12
N PRO A 51 -16.59 29.70 1.52
CA PRO A 51 -15.20 29.80 1.93
C PRO A 51 -14.93 28.85 3.10
N THR A 52 -13.91 28.00 2.99
CA THR A 52 -13.56 27.03 4.03
C THR A 52 -13.32 27.72 5.38
N SER A 53 -12.74 28.93 5.38
CA SER A 53 -12.52 29.74 6.57
C SER A 53 -13.79 30.17 7.32
N GLU A 54 -14.95 30.11 6.67
CA GLU A 54 -16.26 30.45 7.27
C GLU A 54 -16.95 29.24 7.90
N LEU A 55 -16.47 28.02 7.69
CA LEU A 55 -17.04 26.81 8.31
C LEU A 55 -16.74 26.77 9.82
N SER A 56 -17.63 26.14 10.57
CA SER A 56 -17.42 25.82 11.98
C SER A 56 -16.20 24.91 12.16
N ALA A 57 -15.65 24.85 13.38
CA ALA A 57 -14.51 23.96 13.67
C ALA A 57 -14.85 22.49 13.40
N GLU A 58 -16.05 22.06 13.79
CA GLU A 58 -16.53 20.70 13.56
C GLU A 58 -16.67 20.36 12.06
N ASP A 59 -17.17 21.28 11.26
CA ASP A 59 -17.29 21.08 9.81
C ASP A 59 -15.92 21.12 9.11
N LEU A 60 -14.97 21.88 9.65
CA LEU A 60 -13.58 21.86 9.18
C LEU A 60 -12.91 20.52 9.46
N ASP A 61 -13.09 19.98 10.67
CA ASP A 61 -12.58 18.67 11.06
C ASP A 61 -13.13 17.58 10.14
N TYR A 62 -14.43 17.62 9.88
CA TYR A 62 -15.06 16.69 8.94
C TYR A 62 -14.54 16.85 7.52
N LEU A 63 -14.42 18.08 7.02
CA LEU A 63 -13.98 18.35 5.66
C LEU A 63 -12.59 17.79 5.37
N GLU A 64 -11.70 17.88 6.37
CA GLU A 64 -10.35 17.36 6.25
C GLU A 64 -10.34 15.85 5.99
N LEU A 65 -11.14 15.08 6.74
CA LEU A 65 -11.30 13.63 6.53
C LEU A 65 -12.07 13.30 5.24
N ALA A 66 -13.13 14.04 4.95
CA ALA A 66 -13.97 13.80 3.79
C ALA A 66 -13.29 14.14 2.45
N SER A 67 -12.17 14.86 2.48
CA SER A 67 -11.42 15.25 1.28
C SER A 67 -9.92 15.02 1.49
N PRO A 68 -9.47 13.74 1.58
CA PRO A 68 -8.06 13.43 1.80
C PRO A 68 -7.18 14.00 0.68
N PRO A 69 -5.91 14.32 0.98
CA PRO A 69 -5.02 14.93 0.01
C PRO A 69 -4.68 13.91 -1.11
N PRO A 70 -4.52 14.35 -2.36
CA PRO A 70 -3.98 13.50 -3.41
C PRO A 70 -2.51 13.17 -3.07
N LEU A 71 -2.20 11.88 -3.03
CA LEU A 71 -0.88 11.35 -2.71
C LEU A 71 -0.26 10.67 -3.93
N LYS A 72 1.06 10.80 -4.05
CA LYS A 72 1.88 10.02 -4.98
C LYS A 72 2.72 9.05 -4.18
N LEU A 73 2.60 7.78 -4.51
CA LEU A 73 3.31 6.68 -3.86
C LEU A 73 4.36 6.12 -4.82
N THR A 74 5.62 6.19 -4.41
CA THR A 74 6.76 5.69 -5.18
C THR A 74 7.42 4.55 -4.41
N LEU A 75 7.46 3.37 -5.02
CA LEU A 75 8.25 2.26 -4.51
C LEU A 75 9.74 2.53 -4.77
N GLN A 76 10.53 2.44 -3.72
CA GLN A 76 11.99 2.36 -3.79
C GLN A 76 12.40 0.90 -3.62
N LYS A 77 13.41 0.46 -4.38
CA LYS A 77 13.85 -0.93 -4.39
C LYS A 77 15.36 -1.00 -4.43
N GLU A 78 15.93 -1.63 -3.41
CA GLU A 78 17.34 -2.03 -3.38
C GLU A 78 17.45 -3.53 -3.56
N THR A 79 18.37 -3.96 -4.41
CA THR A 79 18.62 -5.39 -4.63
C THR A 79 20.11 -5.63 -4.72
N ASP A 80 20.58 -6.62 -3.96
CA ASP A 80 21.93 -7.13 -4.05
C ASP A 80 21.89 -8.64 -4.35
N MET A 81 22.95 -9.15 -4.96
CA MET A 81 23.07 -10.57 -5.28
C MET A 81 24.40 -11.09 -4.79
N PHE A 82 24.34 -11.91 -3.76
CA PHE A 82 25.49 -12.67 -3.30
C PHE A 82 25.72 -13.87 -4.21
N ARG A 83 26.94 -13.94 -4.77
CA ARG A 83 27.43 -15.10 -5.52
C ARG A 83 28.38 -15.88 -4.64
N PHE A 84 28.08 -17.16 -4.43
CA PHE A 84 28.96 -18.06 -3.71
C PHE A 84 30.24 -18.26 -4.53
N ARG A 85 31.38 -17.89 -3.95
CA ARG A 85 32.71 -18.28 -4.41
C ARG A 85 32.94 -19.68 -3.81
N ASP A 86 33.29 -20.67 -4.62
CA ASP A 86 33.53 -22.06 -4.22
C ASP A 86 32.29 -22.92 -3.92
N VAL A 87 31.56 -23.28 -4.98
CA VAL A 87 30.43 -24.24 -4.87
C VAL A 87 30.83 -25.57 -5.49
N LEU A 88 30.48 -26.68 -4.82
CA LEU A 88 30.74 -28.06 -5.27
C LEU A 88 30.24 -28.37 -6.69
N ASN A 89 29.25 -27.63 -7.18
CA ASN A 89 28.74 -27.72 -8.55
C ASN A 89 28.84 -26.36 -9.28
N PRO A 90 29.87 -26.14 -10.11
CA PRO A 90 30.15 -24.85 -10.73
C PRO A 90 29.23 -24.51 -11.92
N THR A 91 28.50 -25.47 -12.48
CA THR A 91 27.64 -25.26 -13.66
C THR A 91 26.31 -24.56 -13.33
N ALA A 92 25.83 -24.64 -12.09
CA ALA A 92 24.63 -23.93 -11.65
C ALA A 92 24.71 -23.55 -10.15
N PRO A 93 25.60 -22.60 -9.79
CA PRO A 93 25.75 -22.19 -8.40
C PRO A 93 24.45 -21.53 -7.90
N PRO A 94 24.07 -21.76 -6.63
CA PRO A 94 22.92 -21.10 -6.03
C PRO A 94 23.15 -19.59 -6.02
N ARG A 95 22.06 -18.83 -6.18
CA ARG A 95 22.05 -17.37 -6.09
C ARG A 95 21.27 -16.97 -4.86
N LEU A 96 21.82 -16.03 -4.09
CA LEU A 96 21.12 -15.42 -2.97
C LEU A 96 20.88 -13.95 -3.32
N PHE A 97 19.61 -13.58 -3.46
CA PHE A 97 19.18 -12.20 -3.66
C PHE A 97 18.79 -11.62 -2.31
N GLU A 98 19.32 -10.44 -2.01
CA GLU A 98 18.87 -9.59 -0.91
C GLU A 98 18.00 -8.48 -1.50
N LEU A 99 16.81 -8.28 -0.93
CA LEU A 99 15.84 -7.29 -1.39
C LEU A 99 15.41 -6.44 -0.19
N THR A 100 15.50 -5.13 -0.34
CA THR A 100 14.91 -4.17 0.59
C THR A 100 13.96 -3.27 -0.20
N LEU A 101 12.74 -3.11 0.28
CA LEU A 101 11.78 -2.17 -0.31
C LEU A 101 11.65 -0.95 0.59
N GLY A 102 11.50 0.21 -0.02
CA GLY A 102 11.19 1.47 0.62
C GLY A 102 9.98 2.12 -0.03
N VAL A 103 9.37 3.05 0.68
CA VAL A 103 8.21 3.81 0.19
C VAL A 103 8.51 5.28 0.36
N LYS A 104 8.32 6.02 -0.73
CA LYS A 104 8.24 7.49 -0.71
C LYS A 104 6.81 7.93 -0.97
N ILE A 105 6.28 8.72 -0.04
CA ILE A 105 4.93 9.27 -0.04
C ILE A 105 5.04 10.78 -0.22
N GLU A 106 4.47 11.30 -1.29
CA GLU A 106 4.52 12.73 -1.63
C GLU A 106 3.10 13.29 -1.72
N LYS A 107 2.84 14.38 -1.01
CA LYS A 107 1.60 15.12 -1.15
C LYS A 107 1.64 16.01 -2.39
N LEU A 108 0.61 15.91 -3.23
CA LEU A 108 0.59 16.61 -4.53
C LEU A 108 0.01 18.02 -4.49
N ASN A 109 -0.73 18.37 -3.42
CA ASN A 109 -1.34 19.69 -3.27
C ASN A 109 -0.82 20.43 -2.03
N THR A 110 -1.19 21.70 -1.92
CA THR A 110 -0.80 22.58 -0.81
C THR A 110 -1.84 22.63 0.31
N THR A 111 -3.02 22.03 0.12
CA THR A 111 -4.11 22.01 1.11
C THR A 111 -3.64 21.34 2.40
N PRO A 112 -3.62 22.01 3.56
CA PRO A 112 -3.19 21.39 4.82
C PRO A 112 -3.95 20.08 5.09
N TYR A 113 -3.23 19.10 5.61
CA TYR A 113 -3.81 17.85 6.10
C TYR A 113 -3.00 17.42 7.32
N THR A 114 -3.61 17.58 8.48
CA THR A 114 -3.01 17.48 9.81
C THR A 114 -3.35 16.16 10.51
N ARG A 115 -4.20 15.34 9.89
CA ARG A 115 -4.57 14.02 10.40
C ARG A 115 -3.43 13.03 10.23
N GLU A 116 -3.37 12.10 11.17
CA GLU A 116 -2.45 10.97 11.09
C GLU A 116 -2.91 10.02 9.98
N LEU A 117 -1.94 9.55 9.20
CA LEU A 117 -2.11 8.52 8.19
C LEU A 117 -1.34 7.29 8.61
N LYS A 118 -1.90 6.13 8.34
CA LYS A 118 -1.21 4.84 8.47
C LYS A 118 -0.76 4.39 7.09
N VAL A 119 0.47 3.91 6.98
CA VAL A 119 0.99 3.23 5.79
C VAL A 119 1.28 1.78 6.13
N GLU A 120 0.97 0.89 5.19
CA GLU A 120 1.37 -0.51 5.22
C GLU A 120 2.10 -0.87 3.93
N LEU A 121 3.23 -1.54 4.05
CA LEU A 121 4.05 -2.07 2.96
C LEU A 121 4.12 -3.58 3.08
N PHE A 122 3.82 -4.27 1.99
CA PHE A 122 3.98 -5.72 1.86
C PHE A 122 4.91 -6.03 0.69
N SER A 123 5.87 -6.93 0.93
CA SER A 123 6.78 -7.46 -0.09
C SER A 123 6.47 -8.94 -0.32
N ILE A 124 6.20 -9.33 -1.57
CA ILE A 124 5.70 -10.66 -1.91
C ILE A 124 6.60 -11.31 -2.97
N ALA A 125 6.93 -12.58 -2.75
CA ALA A 125 7.61 -13.44 -3.72
C ALA A 125 6.69 -14.54 -4.24
N ASP A 126 6.99 -15.01 -5.45
CA ASP A 126 6.55 -16.31 -5.97
C ASP A 126 7.56 -17.37 -5.57
N GLU A 127 7.09 -18.57 -5.26
CA GLU A 127 7.95 -19.76 -5.29
C GLU A 127 8.26 -20.13 -6.76
N ILE A 128 9.50 -20.52 -7.02
CA ILE A 128 9.93 -21.08 -8.30
C ILE A 128 9.44 -22.53 -8.35
N ASP A 129 8.77 -22.90 -9.44
CA ASP A 129 8.20 -24.24 -9.64
C ASP A 129 7.07 -24.58 -8.64
N GLY A 130 6.20 -23.60 -8.37
CA GLY A 130 5.01 -23.74 -7.55
C GLY A 130 3.93 -22.71 -7.89
N ASP A 131 2.78 -22.83 -7.24
CA ASP A 131 1.61 -21.97 -7.38
C ASP A 131 1.33 -21.11 -6.14
N ASN A 132 2.27 -21.10 -5.19
CA ASN A 132 2.16 -20.37 -3.93
C ASN A 132 3.14 -19.18 -3.85
N PHE A 133 2.81 -18.28 -2.94
CA PHE A 133 3.49 -17.02 -2.70
C PHE A 133 4.14 -17.02 -1.33
N VAL A 134 5.07 -16.12 -1.09
CA VAL A 134 5.76 -15.95 0.19
C VAL A 134 5.71 -14.49 0.61
N LEU A 135 5.25 -14.21 1.82
CA LEU A 135 5.31 -12.87 2.40
C LEU A 135 6.74 -12.64 2.88
N LEU A 136 7.50 -11.80 2.18
CA LEU A 136 8.91 -11.54 2.46
C LEU A 136 9.08 -10.55 3.61
N ASP A 137 8.36 -9.44 3.52
CA ASP A 137 8.41 -8.34 4.48
C ASP A 137 7.03 -7.72 4.64
N ARG A 138 6.77 -7.21 5.84
CA ARG A 138 5.59 -6.41 6.19
C ARG A 138 6.03 -5.31 7.13
N GLN A 139 5.74 -4.09 6.75
CA GLN A 139 6.01 -2.91 7.56
C GLN A 139 4.76 -2.06 7.70
N GLU A 140 4.65 -1.41 8.84
CA GLU A 140 3.62 -0.42 9.07
C GLU A 140 4.21 0.78 9.80
N GLY A 141 3.58 1.92 9.63
CA GLY A 141 3.95 3.14 10.34
C GLY A 141 2.83 4.16 10.29
N THR A 142 2.92 5.14 11.17
CA THR A 142 2.04 6.31 11.15
C THR A 142 2.85 7.57 10.88
N PHE A 143 2.23 8.54 10.21
CA PHE A 143 2.88 9.80 9.85
C PHE A 143 1.86 10.91 9.63
N VAL A 144 2.34 12.16 9.68
CA VAL A 144 1.58 13.36 9.33
C VAL A 144 2.31 14.10 8.22
N LEU A 145 1.58 14.55 7.20
CA LEU A 145 2.14 15.32 6.07
C LEU A 145 2.14 16.82 6.41
N SER A 146 3.13 17.22 7.21
CA SER A 146 3.27 18.59 7.70
C SER A 146 4.01 19.49 6.71
N ARG A 147 4.05 20.80 7.00
CA ARG A 147 4.92 21.72 6.26
C ARG A 147 6.40 21.48 6.58
N GLU A 148 6.70 20.98 7.79
CA GLU A 148 8.06 20.78 8.28
C GLU A 148 8.79 19.67 7.52
N ASN A 149 8.08 18.59 7.16
CA ASN A 149 8.60 17.52 6.30
C ASN A 149 8.40 17.78 4.80
N GLY A 150 7.97 18.99 4.43
CA GLY A 150 7.70 19.35 3.03
C GLY A 150 6.55 18.55 2.40
N GLY A 151 5.69 17.92 3.18
CA GLY A 151 4.65 17.01 2.68
C GLY A 151 5.21 15.71 2.11
N ILE A 152 6.37 15.26 2.61
CA ILE A 152 7.03 14.03 2.20
C ILE A 152 7.23 13.12 3.42
N HIS A 153 6.95 11.83 3.24
CA HIS A 153 7.31 10.79 4.20
C HIS A 153 8.02 9.65 3.47
N GLU A 154 9.10 9.16 4.07
CA GLU A 154 9.91 8.07 3.53
C GLU A 154 10.27 7.08 4.63
N PHE A 155 10.17 5.79 4.32
CA PHE A 155 10.69 4.74 5.19
C PHE A 155 11.14 3.52 4.37
N TRP A 156 12.02 2.74 4.97
CA TRP A 156 12.55 1.49 4.41
C TRP A 156 12.15 0.31 5.29
N GLY A 157 11.83 -0.80 4.64
CA GLY A 157 11.55 -2.05 5.32
C GLY A 157 12.79 -2.87 5.63
N GLN A 158 12.55 -4.13 5.94
CA GLN A 158 13.61 -5.05 6.35
C GLN A 158 14.18 -5.79 5.14
N LYS A 159 15.46 -6.10 5.25
CA LYS A 159 16.17 -6.87 4.23
C LYS A 159 15.62 -8.30 4.18
N SER A 160 15.09 -8.68 3.02
CA SER A 160 14.57 -10.02 2.73
C SER A 160 15.54 -10.82 1.88
N ARG A 161 15.65 -12.12 2.16
CA ARG A 161 16.53 -13.05 1.43
C ARG A 161 15.74 -14.03 0.59
N MET A 162 16.12 -14.14 -0.68
CA MET A 162 15.54 -15.10 -1.62
C MET A 162 16.66 -15.94 -2.24
N ARG A 163 16.49 -17.26 -2.21
CA ARG A 163 17.43 -18.19 -2.85
C ARG A 163 16.86 -18.64 -4.17
N ASP A 164 17.72 -18.86 -5.16
CA ASP A 164 17.42 -19.49 -6.45
C ASP A 164 18.52 -20.53 -6.71
N TYR A 165 18.15 -21.81 -6.82
CA TYR A 165 19.09 -22.92 -6.86
C TYR A 165 18.55 -24.09 -7.66
N MET A 166 19.45 -24.98 -8.08
CA MET A 166 19.07 -26.27 -8.64
C MET A 166 19.07 -27.32 -7.53
N ASP A 167 18.02 -28.13 -7.45
CA ASP A 167 18.00 -29.30 -6.56
C ASP A 167 18.90 -30.44 -7.10
N PHE A 168 18.98 -31.55 -6.35
CA PHE A 168 19.81 -32.69 -6.71
C PHE A 168 19.37 -33.43 -7.98
N VAL A 169 18.13 -33.20 -8.44
CA VAL A 169 17.54 -33.83 -9.63
C VAL A 169 17.61 -32.88 -10.84
N GLY A 170 18.05 -31.64 -10.64
CA GLY A 170 18.17 -30.63 -11.69
C GLY A 170 16.91 -29.78 -11.88
N ASN A 171 15.98 -29.73 -10.92
CA ASN A 171 14.87 -28.78 -10.96
C ASN A 171 15.30 -27.44 -10.35
N ARG A 172 14.88 -26.34 -10.95
CA ARG A 172 15.11 -25.00 -10.40
C ARG A 172 14.11 -24.73 -9.29
N ARG A 173 14.60 -24.37 -8.11
CA ARG A 173 13.83 -24.13 -6.88
C ARG A 173 14.22 -22.80 -6.25
N GLY A 174 13.36 -22.31 -5.35
CA GLY A 174 13.62 -21.09 -4.60
C GLY A 174 12.54 -20.04 -4.80
N ARG A 175 12.90 -18.76 -4.67
CA ARG A 175 11.95 -17.64 -4.61
C ARG A 175 12.36 -16.54 -5.57
N LYS A 176 11.37 -15.90 -6.20
CA LYS A 176 11.56 -14.71 -7.03
C LYS A 176 10.61 -13.61 -6.56
N PHE A 177 11.07 -12.37 -6.56
CA PHE A 177 10.20 -11.23 -6.24
C PHE A 177 9.02 -11.19 -7.22
N LYS A 178 7.80 -11.14 -6.67
CA LYS A 178 6.56 -11.10 -7.44
C LYS A 178 5.99 -9.68 -7.52
N GLY A 179 5.98 -8.99 -6.39
CA GLY A 179 5.38 -7.67 -6.32
C GLY A 179 5.29 -7.14 -4.90
N HIS A 180 4.65 -5.99 -4.79
CA HIS A 180 4.43 -5.25 -3.56
C HIS A 180 2.98 -4.78 -3.46
N MET A 181 2.60 -4.40 -2.25
CA MET A 181 1.38 -3.67 -1.96
C MET A 181 1.72 -2.56 -0.96
N ILE A 182 1.40 -1.32 -1.32
CA ILE A 182 1.48 -0.15 -0.45
C ILE A 182 0.05 0.36 -0.31
N VAL A 183 -0.40 0.51 0.93
CA VAL A 183 -1.74 1.01 1.26
C VAL A 183 -1.60 2.13 2.28
N ILE A 184 -2.33 3.22 2.07
CA ILE A 184 -2.46 4.31 3.04
C ILE A 184 -3.90 4.39 3.48
N THR A 185 -4.10 4.36 4.80
CA THR A 185 -5.41 4.56 5.42
C THR A 185 -5.41 5.81 6.30
N ASP A 186 -6.57 6.41 6.44
CA ASP A 186 -6.81 7.46 7.44
C ASP A 186 -7.24 6.87 8.79
N GLU A 187 -7.58 7.74 9.74
CA GLU A 187 -8.06 7.36 11.08
C GLU A 187 -9.41 6.61 11.08
N ARG A 188 -10.17 6.67 9.97
CA ARG A 188 -11.42 5.92 9.78
C ARG A 188 -11.17 4.50 9.29
N GLY A 189 -9.92 4.18 8.92
CA GLY A 189 -9.55 2.94 8.26
C GLY A 189 -9.89 2.90 6.77
N GLU A 190 -10.29 4.03 6.17
CA GLU A 190 -10.56 4.11 4.73
C GLU A 190 -9.25 4.18 3.95
N ILE A 191 -9.11 3.37 2.89
CA ILE A 191 -7.96 3.45 1.98
C ILE A 191 -8.07 4.72 1.15
N ILE A 192 -7.14 5.65 1.34
CA ILE A 192 -7.12 6.94 0.62
C ILE A 192 -6.12 6.94 -0.55
N ALA A 193 -5.14 6.05 -0.55
CA ALA A 193 -4.17 5.88 -1.63
C ALA A 193 -3.55 4.48 -1.60
N GLN A 194 -3.20 3.97 -2.77
CA GLN A 194 -2.56 2.66 -2.90
C GLN A 194 -1.60 2.59 -4.09
N ASN A 195 -0.58 1.74 -3.99
CA ASN A 195 0.30 1.38 -5.11
C ASN A 195 0.62 -0.10 -5.00
N ILE A 196 0.10 -0.88 -5.95
CA ILE A 196 0.03 -2.33 -5.85
C ILE A 196 0.48 -2.93 -7.18
N THR A 197 1.23 -4.03 -7.12
CA THR A 197 1.63 -4.75 -8.34
C THR A 197 0.49 -5.56 -8.95
N ASN A 198 -0.45 -6.03 -8.12
CA ASN A 198 -1.55 -6.87 -8.55
C ASN A 198 -2.79 -6.65 -7.66
N ASP A 199 -3.92 -6.34 -8.28
CA ASP A 199 -5.12 -5.86 -7.59
C ASP A 199 -5.68 -6.88 -6.58
N TRP A 200 -5.57 -8.19 -6.86
CA TRP A 200 -6.06 -9.23 -5.95
C TRP A 200 -5.31 -9.30 -4.61
N PHE A 201 -4.18 -8.61 -4.46
CA PHE A 201 -3.54 -8.49 -3.14
C PHE A 201 -4.42 -7.75 -2.13
N LEU A 202 -5.29 -6.84 -2.58
CA LEU A 202 -6.25 -6.17 -1.69
C LEU A 202 -7.29 -7.12 -1.14
N ASP A 203 -7.76 -8.08 -1.95
CA ASP A 203 -8.76 -9.06 -1.54
C ASP A 203 -8.28 -9.94 -0.37
N ILE A 204 -6.95 -10.00 -0.17
CA ILE A 204 -6.30 -10.82 0.87
C ILE A 204 -5.51 -9.99 1.88
N ILE A 205 -5.74 -8.68 1.98
CA ILE A 205 -4.98 -7.80 2.87
C ILE A 205 -5.08 -8.23 4.34
N GLU A 206 -6.27 -8.60 4.81
CA GLU A 206 -6.47 -9.04 6.20
C GLU A 206 -5.69 -10.33 6.51
N PRO A 207 -5.80 -11.42 5.70
CA PRO A 207 -4.92 -12.57 5.83
C PRO A 207 -3.42 -12.22 5.87
N LEU A 208 -2.96 -11.27 5.04
CA LEU A 208 -1.55 -10.87 4.99
C LEU A 208 -1.07 -10.13 6.25
N ARG A 209 -1.97 -9.42 6.96
CA ARG A 209 -1.67 -8.79 8.26
C ARG A 209 -1.46 -9.80 9.39
N GLU A 210 -2.04 -10.99 9.26
CA GLU A 210 -1.88 -12.06 10.25
C GLU A 210 -0.79 -13.07 9.88
N LEU A 211 -0.50 -13.20 8.57
CA LEU A 211 0.46 -14.18 8.07
C LEU A 211 1.88 -13.89 8.61
N PRO A 212 2.56 -14.89 9.21
CA PRO A 212 3.95 -14.71 9.64
C PRO A 212 4.89 -14.52 8.45
N LEU A 213 5.91 -13.67 8.61
CA LEU A 213 6.94 -13.45 7.59
C LEU A 213 7.65 -14.76 7.21
N GLY A 214 8.01 -14.86 5.93
CA GLY A 214 8.68 -16.00 5.32
C GLY A 214 7.81 -17.24 5.12
N ARG A 215 6.50 -17.17 5.41
CA ARG A 215 5.54 -18.27 5.22
C ARG A 215 4.87 -18.22 3.85
N HIS A 216 4.48 -19.41 3.38
CA HIS A 216 3.83 -19.57 2.10
C HIS A 216 2.32 -19.39 2.24
N PHE A 217 1.70 -18.84 1.21
CA PHE A 217 0.26 -18.66 1.11
C PHE A 217 -0.22 -18.86 -0.34
N ASP A 218 -1.49 -19.22 -0.53
CA ASP A 218 -2.11 -19.34 -1.85
C ASP A 218 -2.81 -18.04 -2.29
N LYS A 219 -3.51 -18.06 -3.44
CA LYS A 219 -4.22 -16.87 -3.95
C LYS A 219 -5.35 -16.34 -3.05
N THR A 220 -5.81 -17.13 -2.09
CA THR A 220 -6.84 -16.72 -1.13
C THR A 220 -6.25 -16.11 0.16
N GLY A 221 -4.92 -16.03 0.26
CA GLY A 221 -4.23 -15.61 1.48
C GLY A 221 -4.11 -16.73 2.52
N THR A 222 -4.61 -17.93 2.22
CA THR A 222 -4.55 -19.07 3.14
C THR A 222 -3.12 -19.60 3.23
N ARG A 223 -2.65 -19.85 4.45
CA ARG A 223 -1.32 -20.42 4.69
C ARG A 223 -1.23 -21.83 4.09
N VAL A 224 -0.18 -22.06 3.31
CA VAL A 224 0.13 -23.37 2.72
C VAL A 224 1.55 -23.81 3.04
N PHE A 225 1.85 -25.08 2.75
CA PHE A 225 3.22 -25.59 2.80
C PHE A 225 3.96 -25.26 1.49
N PRO A 226 5.31 -25.15 1.52
CA PRO A 226 6.09 -25.08 0.30
C PRO A 226 5.79 -26.29 -0.61
N PRO A 227 5.86 -26.13 -1.94
CA PRO A 227 5.65 -27.24 -2.86
C PRO A 227 6.65 -28.35 -2.56
N ARG A 228 6.19 -29.61 -2.46
CA ARG A 228 7.09 -30.74 -2.22
C ARG A 228 7.97 -30.97 -3.45
N ALA A 229 9.22 -31.35 -3.25
CA ALA A 229 10.00 -31.93 -4.34
C ALA A 229 9.33 -33.23 -4.78
N LEU A 230 9.26 -33.48 -6.08
CA LEU A 230 8.76 -34.76 -6.58
C LEU A 230 9.63 -35.89 -6.00
N PRO A 231 9.04 -37.02 -5.57
CA PRO A 231 9.82 -38.14 -5.10
C PRO A 231 10.75 -38.62 -6.21
N VAL A 232 12.04 -38.73 -5.90
CA VAL A 232 13.00 -39.36 -6.81
C VAL A 232 12.59 -40.81 -6.94
N THR A 233 12.05 -41.19 -8.11
CA THR A 233 11.80 -42.59 -8.41
C THR A 233 13.16 -43.21 -8.71
N VAL A 234 13.78 -43.82 -7.71
CA VAL A 234 14.99 -44.62 -7.91
C VAL A 234 14.55 -45.89 -8.63
N LEU A 235 14.79 -45.94 -9.94
CA LEU A 235 14.73 -47.20 -10.70
C LEU A 235 15.96 -48.00 -10.29
N TRP A 236 15.74 -49.07 -9.51
CA TRP A 236 16.75 -50.07 -9.18
C TRP A 236 16.98 -51.02 -10.36
#